data_AF-A0A377Q2D8-F1
#
_entry.id   AF-A0A377Q2D8-F1
#
_cell.length_a   1.000
_cell.length_b   1.000
_cell.length_c   1.000
_cell.angle_alpha   90.00
_cell.angle_beta   90.00
_cell.angle_gamma   90.00
#
_symmetry.space_group_name_H-M   'P 1'
#
loop_
_entity.id
_entity.type
_entity.pdbx_description
1 polymer ?
#
loop_
_entity_poly.entity_id
_entity_poly.type
_entity_poly.pdbx_seq_one_letter_code
_entity_poly.pdbx_strand_id
1 'polypeptide(L)' 'MAFKNNKNTEDFINEARGESEKETKEKKPYKHPRDYGIISLYLTKEEKEKIKSIAQKKKMKMGIYVKDVLFNRNDDMK' A
#
# COMPACT_ATOMS: atom_id res chain seq x y z
N MET A 1 9.02 -42.11 -41.77
CA MET A 1 7.55 -42.22 -41.73
C MET A 1 7.04 -41.58 -40.46
N ALA A 2 5.96 -40.81 -40.56
CA ALA A 2 5.37 -40.03 -39.47
C ALA A 2 4.43 -40.87 -38.57
N PHE A 3 4.44 -40.56 -37.27
CA PHE A 3 3.28 -40.65 -36.37
C PHE A 3 3.29 -39.35 -35.56
N LYS A 4 2.63 -38.29 -36.06
CA LYS A 4 1.28 -37.85 -35.71
C LYS A 4 1.12 -37.42 -34.24
N ASN A 5 1.03 -36.10 -34.07
CA ASN A 5 0.45 -35.29 -33.00
C ASN A 5 -0.41 -36.02 -31.96
N ASN A 6 -0.24 -35.65 -30.68
CA ASN A 6 -1.41 -35.24 -29.91
C ASN A 6 -1.06 -34.12 -28.90
N LYS A 7 -1.55 -32.92 -29.21
CA LYS A 7 -1.67 -31.78 -28.30
C LYS A 7 -2.68 -32.18 -27.22
N ASN A 8 -2.29 -32.21 -25.94
CA ASN A 8 -3.21 -32.04 -24.78
C ASN A 8 -2.57 -32.38 -23.42
N THR A 9 -1.31 -32.81 -23.36
CA THR A 9 -0.74 -33.23 -22.06
C THR A 9 -0.58 -32.06 -21.09
N GLU A 10 -0.36 -30.85 -21.59
CA GLU A 10 -0.23 -29.65 -20.76
C GLU A 10 -1.59 -29.18 -20.22
N ASP A 11 -2.68 -29.31 -20.99
CA ASP A 11 -4.02 -28.91 -20.56
C ASP A 11 -4.56 -29.81 -19.44
N PHE A 12 -4.29 -31.13 -19.49
CA PHE A 12 -4.64 -32.05 -18.41
C PHE A 12 -3.89 -31.76 -17.09
N ILE A 13 -2.65 -31.27 -17.17
CA ILE A 13 -1.84 -30.92 -15.99
C ILE A 13 -2.38 -29.63 -15.33
N ASN A 14 -2.84 -28.68 -16.13
CA ASN A 14 -3.37 -27.41 -15.66
C ASN A 14 -4.76 -27.55 -15.02
N GLU A 15 -5.61 -28.44 -15.57
CA GLU A 15 -6.94 -28.72 -15.01
C GLU A 15 -6.86 -29.48 -13.67
N ALA A 16 -5.91 -30.41 -13.52
CA ALA A 16 -5.69 -31.17 -12.29
C ALA A 16 -5.08 -30.34 -11.14
N ARG A 17 -4.43 -29.20 -11.43
CA ARG A 17 -3.85 -28.29 -10.43
C ARG A 17 -4.82 -27.26 -9.87
N GLY A 18 -6.00 -27.10 -10.47
CA GLY A 18 -7.00 -26.12 -10.01
C GLY A 18 -6.49 -24.67 -10.07
N GLU A 19 -5.54 -24.37 -10.96
CA GLU A 19 -5.03 -23.02 -11.17
C GLU A 19 -5.99 -22.28 -12.11
N SER A 20 -7.17 -21.94 -11.57
CA SER A 20 -7.94 -20.80 -12.05
C SER A 20 -6.99 -19.61 -12.12
N GLU A 21 -6.87 -19.03 -13.31
CA GLU A 21 -6.17 -17.78 -13.61
C GLU A 21 -6.41 -16.77 -12.49
N LYS A 22 -5.49 -16.75 -11.52
CA LYS A 22 -5.47 -15.71 -10.51
C LYS A 22 -4.97 -14.48 -11.22
N GLU A 23 -5.91 -13.59 -11.55
CA GLU A 23 -5.67 -12.20 -11.90
C GLU A 23 -4.35 -11.74 -11.30
N THR A 24 -3.36 -11.48 -12.15
CA THR A 24 -2.13 -10.80 -11.77
C THR A 24 -2.51 -9.38 -11.37
N LYS A 25 -3.01 -9.24 -10.14
CA LYS A 25 -3.10 -7.96 -9.44
C LYS A 25 -1.68 -7.44 -9.39
N GLU A 26 -1.41 -6.48 -10.26
CA GLU A 26 -0.18 -5.72 -10.33
C GLU A 26 0.22 -5.33 -8.90
N LYS A 27 1.21 -6.05 -8.35
CA LYS A 27 1.64 -5.85 -6.97
C LYS A 27 2.33 -4.50 -6.95
N LYS A 28 1.63 -3.46 -6.47
CA LYS A 28 2.26 -2.18 -6.13
C LYS A 28 3.51 -2.50 -5.30
N PRO A 29 4.69 -1.96 -5.64
CA PRO A 29 5.91 -2.27 -4.92
C PRO A 29 5.72 -1.96 -3.44
N TYR A 30 5.89 -2.98 -2.61
CA TYR A 30 5.81 -2.83 -1.16
C TYR A 30 7.01 -2.00 -0.72
N LYS A 31 6.81 -0.71 -0.47
CA LYS A 31 7.85 0.16 0.10
C LYS A 31 8.06 -0.23 1.54
N HIS A 32 9.27 -0.68 1.87
CA HIS A 32 9.62 -0.99 3.24
C HIS A 32 9.64 0.31 4.06
N PRO A 33 9.28 0.27 5.36
CA PRO A 33 9.37 1.43 6.25
C PRO A 33 10.74 2.14 6.27
N ARG A 34 11.80 1.44 5.84
CA ARG A 34 13.17 1.97 5.70
C ARG A 34 13.37 2.87 4.47
N ASP A 35 12.46 2.80 3.50
CA ASP A 35 12.52 3.61 2.28
C ASP A 35 11.91 5.00 2.48
N TYR A 36 11.33 5.27 3.65
CA TYR A 36 10.77 6.57 4.00
C TYR A 36 11.83 7.44 4.68
N GLY A 37 12.00 8.67 4.19
CA GLY A 37 12.80 9.68 4.87
C GLY A 37 12.22 10.05 6.24
N ILE A 38 13.10 10.24 7.23
CA ILE A 38 12.72 10.74 8.55
C ILE A 38 12.68 12.27 8.49
N ILE A 39 11.60 12.86 8.99
CA ILE A 39 11.47 14.32 9.14
C ILE A 39 11.43 14.65 10.62
N SER A 40 12.38 15.46 11.08
CA SER A 40 12.40 16.01 12.45
C SER A 40 11.68 17.35 12.47
N LEU A 41 10.65 17.48 13.31
CA LEU A 41 9.90 18.72 13.49
C LEU A 41 10.23 19.33 14.85
N TYR A 42 10.58 20.60 14.87
CA TYR A 42 10.77 21.37 16.09
C TYR A 42 9.47 22.09 16.41
N LEU A 43 8.83 21.68 17.50
CA LEU A 43 7.55 22.21 17.96
C LEU A 43 7.70 22.66 19.40
N THR A 44 7.05 23.76 19.74
CA THR A 44 6.89 24.15 21.14
C THR A 44 6.03 23.12 21.88
N LYS A 45 6.11 23.11 23.22
CA LYS A 45 5.29 22.23 24.06
C LYS A 45 3.80 22.44 23.81
N GLU A 46 3.38 23.69 23.62
CA GLU A 46 1.98 24.05 23.38
C GLU A 46 1.48 23.50 22.03
N GLU A 47 2.25 23.68 20.95
CA GLU A 47 1.90 23.16 19.62
C GLU A 47 1.82 21.63 19.63
N LYS A 48 2.77 20.97 20.30
CA LYS A 48 2.79 19.52 20.43
C LYS A 48 1.51 19.00 21.11
N GLU A 49 1.08 19.63 22.21
CA GLU A 49 -0.14 19.24 22.92
C GLU A 49 -1.41 19.54 22.09
N LYS A 50 -1.45 20.67 21.37
CA LYS A 50 -2.55 20.98 20.44
C LYS A 50 -2.69 19.90 19.36
N ILE A 51 -1.59 19.56 18.68
CA ILE A 51 -1.57 18.53 17.63
C ILE A 51 -2.00 17.17 18.19
N LYS A 52 -1.49 16.81 19.38
CA LYS A 52 -1.85 15.57 20.06
C LYS A 52 -3.34 15.51 20.39
N SER A 53 -3.92 16.59 20.93
CA SER A 53 -5.35 16.68 21.23
C SER A 53 -6.22 16.52 19.99
N ILE A 54 -5.85 17.16 18.88
CA ILE A 54 -6.58 17.05 17.61
C ILE A 54 -6.50 15.62 17.05
N ALA A 55 -5.31 15.02 17.06
CA ALA A 55 -5.13 13.64 16.60
C ALA A 55 -5.97 12.66 17.44
N GLN A 56 -6.03 12.85 18.76
CA GLN A 56 -6.89 12.06 19.66
C GLN A 56 -8.38 12.22 19.34
N LYS A 57 -8.86 13.45 19.14
CA LYS A 57 -10.25 13.71 18.74
C LYS A 57 -10.61 13.01 17.43
N LYS A 58 -9.67 12.95 16.48
CA LYS A 58 -9.84 12.24 15.20
C LYS A 58 -9.62 10.73 15.30
N LYS A 59 -9.28 10.19 16.48
CA LYS A 59 -8.93 8.78 16.71
C LYS A 59 -7.77 8.29 15.80
N MET A 60 -6.80 9.17 15.52
CA MET A 60 -5.64 8.88 14.68
C MET A 60 -4.33 8.96 15.47
N LYS A 61 -3.31 8.25 15.00
CA LYS A 61 -1.94 8.43 15.54
C LYS A 61 -1.43 9.82 15.16
N MET A 62 -0.77 10.50 16.10
CA MET A 62 -0.23 11.85 15.90
C MET A 62 0.65 11.96 14.64
N GLY A 63 1.54 10.99 14.39
CA GLY A 63 2.38 10.99 13.19
C GLY A 63 1.62 10.82 11.87
N ILE A 64 0.50 10.07 11.88
CA ILE A 64 -0.37 9.95 10.69
C ILE A 64 -1.10 11.27 10.46
N TYR A 65 -1.65 11.87 11.51
CA TYR A 65 -2.30 13.17 11.41
C TYR A 65 -1.33 14.25 10.89
N VAL A 66 -0.10 14.30 11.40
CA VAL A 66 0.93 15.23 10.91
C VAL A 66 1.26 14.97 9.44
N LYS A 67 1.40 13.71 9.03
CA LYS A 67 1.59 13.34 7.63
C LYS A 67 0.42 13.84 6.77
N ASP A 68 -0.81 13.59 7.18
CA ASP A 68 -1.99 14.01 6.42
C ASP A 68 -2.07 15.53 6.30
N VAL A 69 -1.77 16.28 7.36
CA VAL A 69 -1.73 17.75 7.31
C VAL A 69 -0.61 18.27 6.40
N LEU A 70 0.56 17.64 6.40
CA LEU A 70 1.70 18.09 5.60
C LEU A 70 1.55 17.74 4.11
N PHE A 71 0.95 16.58 3.80
CA PHE A 71 0.94 16.03 2.43
C PHE A 71 -0.44 16.03 1.76
N ASN A 72 -1.54 16.19 2.50
CA ASN A 72 -2.91 16.25 1.95
C ASN A 72 -3.52 17.66 1.99
N ARG A 73 -2.73 18.72 2.24
CA ARG A 73 -3.17 20.10 2.05
C ARG A 73 -3.22 20.46 0.56
N ASN A 74 -4.15 19.84 -0.18
CA ASN A 74 -4.44 20.22 -1.56
C ASN A 74 -5.93 20.51 -1.86
N ASP A 75 -6.87 20.38 -0.90
CA ASP A 75 -8.30 20.52 -1.25
C ASP A 75 -9.12 21.58 -0.47
N ASP A 76 -8.58 22.27 0.55
CA ASP A 76 -9.34 23.25 1.35
C ASP A 76 -9.00 24.73 1.07
N MET A 77 -8.23 25.05 0.02
CA MET A 77 -8.05 26.43 -0.48
C MET A 77 -8.80 26.66 -1.80
N LYS A 78 -10.11 26.43 -1.78
CA LYS A 78 -11.02 26.82 -2.87
C LYS A 78 -12.15 27.68 -2.34
#